data_AF-A0A7J5AD26-F1
#
_entry.id   AF-A0A7J5AD26-F1
#
_cell.length_a   1.000
_cell.length_b   1.000
_cell.length_c   1.000
_cell.angle_alpha   90.00
_cell.angle_beta   90.00
_cell.angle_gamma   90.00
#
_symmetry.space_group_name_H-M   'P 1'
#
loop_
_entity.id
_entity.type
_entity.pdbx_description
1 polymer ?
#
loop_
_entity_poly.entity_id
_entity_poly.type
_entity_poly.pdbx_seq_one_letter_code
_entity_poly.pdbx_strand_id
1 'polypeptide(L)'
;MKYKKNCYRVFLFALLSFVYVAKAQKIAIPISSYGTWDRGEGIDDYDNPKADFVMGIEVGARWADVQPNGPNKFDFSVFQNTLDRAAKYHKIVKMSINVGGDAPMWLFKNGVPLVNVKSNKPKNDKYADSNPYYLNETYKNYYFELIKQFSLFLRNQPKNKFDCISFVQVKTGSTGDEEPYKGNPYNKTYIIPEDKWEAFRLESFTQFKKYFNDVSDRQIVLTFNNVDPEKQPEAFNWVMTKIDPKIGFGLKGGAYNRGHHLTGEQSFKKQWTPYLINPKGMKLFSASEMDQSWQKPIFNINKELGFYWAALGAINTGLSSTNMSKGAIQFGYEHKEISDIFRMYNKYAQQVYPATATAAVCVFHEGLNVADKVKFPESKFGNANAKNLDRYAAICNDSIYKSHGAKMDDLEAAAIGQVNQREKQTGYNDAGWDIAEGNYERFLTQINPDETSIGLFRVRGAIDKKSSKYDRFARSFENATDKNTMYFKFDDEMFANSKPKKLKFTITWLDKNVGSTWSLQYNNGKQMKTVLEVKGKGDNKWKTQIVDVADMSLDHSGPLQSDFVLVNTDKTDDIFNGIEVDIQRN
;
A
#
# COMPACT_ATOMS: atom_id res chain seq x y z
N MET A 1 -20.78 87.17 5.81
CA MET A 1 -21.67 86.17 6.44
C MET A 1 -22.13 85.16 5.39
N LYS A 2 -21.44 84.01 5.24
CA LYS A 2 -21.94 82.75 4.67
C LYS A 2 -20.82 81.70 4.62
N TYR A 3 -21.24 80.47 4.88
CA TYR A 3 -20.48 79.28 5.29
C TYR A 3 -20.00 78.41 4.11
N LYS A 4 -18.90 77.67 4.37
CA LYS A 4 -18.54 76.29 3.93
C LYS A 4 -18.57 75.90 2.43
N LYS A 5 -17.46 75.29 1.98
CA LYS A 5 -17.32 73.82 1.86
C LYS A 5 -15.87 73.42 1.49
N ASN A 6 -15.18 72.74 2.41
CA ASN A 6 -13.95 72.01 2.12
C ASN A 6 -14.33 70.64 1.53
N CYS A 7 -13.89 70.37 0.29
CA CYS A 7 -13.96 69.06 -0.33
C CYS A 7 -12.76 68.21 0.11
N TYR A 8 -12.98 67.27 1.03
CA TYR A 8 -12.04 66.18 1.29
C TYR A 8 -12.11 65.17 0.13
N ARG A 9 -11.02 65.01 -0.61
CA ARG A 9 -10.82 63.89 -1.53
C ARG A 9 -10.42 62.66 -0.71
N VAL A 10 -11.33 61.70 -0.57
CA VAL A 10 -11.05 60.39 0.00
C VAL A 10 -10.38 59.55 -1.10
N PHE A 11 -9.10 59.23 -0.92
CA PHE A 11 -8.42 58.20 -1.72
C PHE A 11 -8.83 56.83 -1.18
N LEU A 12 -9.65 56.11 -1.94
CA LEU A 12 -9.98 54.70 -1.67
C LEU A 12 -8.79 53.84 -2.13
N PHE A 13 -7.97 53.36 -1.20
CA PHE A 13 -7.01 52.29 -1.48
C PHE A 13 -7.79 50.98 -1.63
N ALA A 14 -7.95 50.50 -2.86
CA ALA A 14 -8.42 49.15 -3.12
C ALA A 14 -7.32 48.15 -2.72
N LEU A 15 -7.47 47.53 -1.54
CA LEU A 15 -6.69 46.37 -1.15
C LEU A 15 -7.09 45.20 -2.07
N LEU A 16 -6.27 44.97 -3.11
CA LEU A 16 -6.31 43.74 -3.88
C LEU A 16 -5.79 42.61 -2.97
N SER A 17 -6.70 41.97 -2.25
CA SER A 17 -6.48 40.68 -1.64
C SER A 17 -6.23 39.67 -2.77
N PHE A 18 -4.96 39.44 -3.08
CA PHE A 18 -4.53 38.23 -3.78
C PHE A 18 -4.86 37.05 -2.86
N VAL A 19 -6.08 36.54 -2.97
CA VAL A 19 -6.39 35.19 -2.51
C VAL A 19 -5.54 34.28 -3.38
N TYR A 20 -4.41 33.84 -2.85
CA TYR A 20 -3.79 32.62 -3.32
C TYR A 20 -4.84 31.53 -3.14
N VAL A 21 -5.61 31.25 -4.19
CA VAL A 21 -6.30 29.99 -4.32
C VAL A 21 -5.16 28.99 -4.38
N ALA A 22 -4.81 28.40 -3.23
CA ALA A 22 -3.94 27.25 -3.17
C ALA A 22 -4.51 26.28 -4.20
N LYS A 23 -3.80 26.10 -5.32
CA LYS A 23 -4.22 25.11 -6.31
C LYS A 23 -4.23 23.80 -5.54
N ALA A 24 -5.43 23.29 -5.24
CA ALA A 24 -5.59 22.03 -4.54
C ALA A 24 -4.65 21.03 -5.22
N GLN A 25 -3.75 20.45 -4.43
CA GLN A 25 -2.77 19.50 -4.93
C GLN A 25 -3.57 18.35 -5.56
N LYS A 26 -3.57 18.28 -6.90
CA LYS A 26 -4.42 17.36 -7.63
C LYS A 26 -3.90 15.95 -7.39
N ILE A 27 -4.60 15.17 -6.58
CA ILE A 27 -4.35 13.77 -6.27
C ILE A 27 -5.16 12.87 -7.21
N ALA A 28 -4.69 11.65 -7.50
CA ALA A 28 -5.43 10.75 -8.39
C ALA A 28 -6.80 10.40 -7.77
N ILE A 29 -6.80 10.00 -6.50
CA ILE A 29 -8.01 9.80 -5.69
C ILE A 29 -7.88 10.58 -4.38
N PRO A 30 -8.99 10.94 -3.71
CA PRO A 30 -8.97 11.58 -2.40
C PRO A 30 -8.08 10.84 -1.39
N ILE A 31 -7.39 11.57 -0.50
CA ILE A 31 -6.55 10.95 0.54
C ILE A 31 -7.40 10.07 1.46
N SER A 32 -8.68 10.40 1.68
CA SER A 32 -9.63 9.56 2.42
C SER A 32 -9.79 8.15 1.84
N SER A 33 -9.47 7.95 0.55
CA SER A 33 -9.50 6.66 -0.12
C SER A 33 -8.34 5.72 0.25
N TYR A 34 -7.32 6.23 0.93
CA TYR A 34 -6.16 5.45 1.35
C TYR A 34 -6.43 4.79 2.71
N GLY A 35 -6.18 3.48 2.80
CA GLY A 35 -6.38 2.71 4.03
C GLY A 35 -6.96 1.32 3.81
N THR A 36 -7.62 0.81 4.84
CA THR A 36 -8.17 -0.53 4.94
C THR A 36 -9.60 -0.56 4.40
N TRP A 37 -9.87 -1.51 3.51
CA TRP A 37 -11.14 -1.60 2.79
C TRP A 37 -11.83 -2.92 3.06
N ASP A 38 -13.14 -2.87 3.30
CA ASP A 38 -13.97 -4.06 3.48
C ASP A 38 -14.38 -4.64 2.13
N ARG A 39 -13.78 -5.79 1.79
CA ARG A 39 -14.13 -6.56 0.60
C ARG A 39 -15.10 -7.67 0.97
N GLY A 40 -16.37 -7.42 0.69
CA GLY A 40 -17.47 -8.38 0.89
C GLY A 40 -18.47 -8.00 1.98
N GLU A 41 -18.45 -6.74 2.44
CA GLU A 41 -19.41 -6.20 3.40
C GLU A 41 -19.47 -7.09 4.66
N GLY A 42 -18.32 -7.22 5.32
CA GLY A 42 -18.15 -7.93 6.58
C GLY A 42 -18.69 -7.18 7.80
N ILE A 43 -18.88 -5.87 7.69
CA ILE A 43 -19.50 -5.02 8.72
C ILE A 43 -20.89 -4.56 8.27
N ASP A 44 -21.88 -4.78 9.12
CA ASP A 44 -23.26 -4.34 8.89
C ASP A 44 -23.46 -2.85 9.26
N ASP A 45 -22.81 -2.41 10.34
CA ASP A 45 -22.93 -1.05 10.89
C ASP A 45 -21.56 -0.38 11.05
N TYR A 46 -21.22 0.50 10.10
CA TYR A 46 -19.95 1.20 10.08
C TYR A 46 -19.88 2.41 11.03
N ASP A 47 -21.00 2.83 11.63
CA ASP A 47 -21.02 3.88 12.67
C ASP A 47 -20.50 3.35 14.01
N ASN A 48 -20.43 2.02 14.19
CA ASN A 48 -19.85 1.44 15.38
C ASN A 48 -18.37 1.84 15.51
N PRO A 49 -17.92 2.43 16.64
CA PRO A 49 -16.53 2.83 16.82
C PRO A 49 -15.51 1.69 16.65
N LYS A 50 -15.93 0.42 16.79
CA LYS A 50 -15.08 -0.73 16.51
C LYS A 50 -14.71 -0.87 15.03
N ALA A 51 -15.50 -0.32 14.12
CA ALA A 51 -15.30 -0.39 12.66
C ALA A 51 -14.68 0.89 12.06
N ASP A 52 -14.24 1.84 12.89
CA ASP A 52 -13.60 3.09 12.47
C ASP A 52 -12.32 2.87 11.60
N PHE A 53 -11.70 1.70 11.71
CA PHE A 53 -10.56 1.29 10.88
C PHE A 53 -10.94 0.99 9.42
N VAL A 54 -12.23 0.84 9.09
CA VAL A 54 -12.66 0.62 7.69
C VAL A 54 -12.84 1.97 7.01
N MET A 55 -12.02 2.24 6.00
CA MET A 55 -12.04 3.48 5.22
C MET A 55 -12.96 3.39 3.99
N GLY A 56 -13.03 2.21 3.36
CA GLY A 56 -13.80 2.02 2.14
C GLY A 56 -14.43 0.64 1.99
N ILE A 57 -15.32 0.51 1.01
CA ILE A 57 -16.04 -0.71 0.69
C ILE A 57 -15.69 -1.12 -0.75
N GLU A 58 -15.31 -2.38 -0.94
CA GLU A 58 -15.19 -2.97 -2.27
C GLU A 58 -16.43 -3.81 -2.58
N VAL A 59 -17.11 -3.45 -3.67
CA VAL A 59 -18.24 -4.20 -4.21
C VAL A 59 -17.95 -4.67 -5.62
N GLY A 60 -18.27 -5.93 -5.90
CA GLY A 60 -18.18 -6.53 -7.22
C GLY A 60 -19.44 -7.33 -7.52
N ALA A 61 -19.85 -7.33 -8.80
CA ALA A 61 -20.98 -8.12 -9.28
C ALA A 61 -20.57 -8.94 -10.49
N ARG A 62 -21.23 -10.08 -10.74
CA ARG A 62 -21.09 -10.80 -12.00
C ARG A 62 -21.86 -10.06 -13.08
N TRP A 63 -21.38 -10.08 -14.31
CA TRP A 63 -22.14 -9.54 -15.43
C TRP A 63 -23.52 -10.22 -15.55
N ALA A 64 -23.60 -11.53 -15.30
CA ALA A 64 -24.87 -12.24 -15.27
C ALA A 64 -25.90 -11.69 -14.26
N ASP A 65 -25.43 -11.15 -13.13
CA ASP A 65 -26.31 -10.61 -12.08
C ASP A 65 -26.78 -9.19 -12.40
N VAL A 66 -25.94 -8.39 -13.09
CA VAL A 66 -26.28 -7.01 -13.45
C VAL A 66 -27.05 -6.89 -14.77
N GLN A 67 -27.12 -7.98 -15.54
CA GLN A 67 -27.87 -8.00 -16.80
C GLN A 67 -28.54 -9.37 -17.02
N PRO A 68 -29.42 -9.84 -16.11
CA PRO A 68 -29.90 -11.21 -16.10
C PRO A 68 -30.89 -11.52 -17.24
N ASN A 69 -31.63 -10.50 -17.69
CA ASN A 69 -32.86 -10.70 -18.48
C ASN A 69 -32.77 -10.19 -19.92
N GLY A 70 -31.57 -10.19 -20.51
CA GLY A 70 -31.33 -9.84 -21.91
C GLY A 70 -30.61 -8.50 -22.13
N PRO A 71 -30.34 -8.14 -23.40
CA PRO A 71 -29.37 -7.11 -23.76
C PRO A 71 -29.72 -5.68 -23.33
N ASN A 72 -30.99 -5.40 -23.00
CA ASN A 72 -31.44 -4.05 -22.63
C ASN A 72 -31.92 -3.95 -21.17
N LYS A 73 -31.73 -4.99 -20.35
CA LYS A 73 -32.26 -5.04 -18.98
C LYS A 73 -31.12 -5.10 -17.97
N PHE A 74 -30.73 -3.94 -17.46
CA PHE A 74 -29.68 -3.79 -16.44
C PHE A 74 -30.28 -3.67 -15.04
N ASP A 75 -29.64 -4.33 -14.07
CA ASP A 75 -29.93 -4.26 -12.65
C ASP A 75 -28.65 -3.88 -11.89
N PHE A 76 -28.57 -2.63 -11.46
CA PHE A 76 -27.43 -2.13 -10.67
C PHE A 76 -27.76 -2.01 -9.18
N SER A 77 -28.80 -2.70 -8.70
CA SER A 77 -29.26 -2.63 -7.30
C SER A 77 -28.16 -2.92 -6.29
N VAL A 78 -27.28 -3.88 -6.55
CA VAL A 78 -26.13 -4.18 -5.68
C VAL A 78 -25.22 -2.96 -5.49
N PHE A 79 -24.89 -2.25 -6.57
CA PHE A 79 -24.08 -1.03 -6.50
C PHE A 79 -24.85 0.12 -5.87
N GLN A 80 -26.16 0.24 -6.14
CA GLN A 80 -27.01 1.25 -5.52
C GLN A 80 -27.05 1.08 -4.00
N ASN A 81 -27.26 -0.15 -3.52
CA ASN A 81 -27.31 -0.47 -2.10
C ASN A 81 -25.98 -0.16 -1.41
N THR A 82 -24.85 -0.51 -2.04
CA THR A 82 -23.52 -0.16 -1.49
C THR A 82 -23.30 1.35 -1.47
N LEU A 83 -23.74 2.10 -2.49
CA LEU A 83 -23.66 3.56 -2.50
C LEU A 83 -24.52 4.21 -1.42
N ASP A 84 -25.72 3.68 -1.19
CA ASP A 84 -26.63 4.15 -0.14
C ASP A 84 -26.00 3.94 1.23
N ARG A 85 -25.40 2.77 1.45
CA ARG A 85 -24.63 2.46 2.66
C ARG A 85 -23.42 3.38 2.81
N ALA A 86 -22.62 3.55 1.75
CA ALA A 86 -21.43 4.40 1.79
C ALA A 86 -21.78 5.87 2.09
N ALA A 87 -22.85 6.40 1.51
CA ALA A 87 -23.32 7.74 1.77
C ALA A 87 -23.85 7.91 3.21
N LYS A 88 -24.55 6.89 3.75
CA LYS A 88 -25.01 6.87 5.14
C LYS A 88 -23.83 6.93 6.13
N TYR A 89 -22.78 6.15 5.86
CA TYR A 89 -21.67 5.93 6.79
C TYR A 89 -20.39 6.70 6.45
N HIS A 90 -20.48 7.65 5.51
CA HIS A 90 -19.35 8.46 5.04
C HIS A 90 -18.13 7.64 4.58
N LYS A 91 -18.37 6.53 3.86
CA LYS A 91 -17.33 5.67 3.28
C LYS A 91 -17.14 5.95 1.79
N ILE A 92 -15.99 5.54 1.26
CA ILE A 92 -15.74 5.51 -0.19
C ILE A 92 -15.86 4.10 -0.76
N VAL A 93 -16.08 4.00 -2.07
CA VAL A 93 -16.41 2.76 -2.76
C VAL A 93 -15.52 2.51 -3.97
N LYS A 94 -15.16 1.24 -4.16
CA LYS A 94 -14.45 0.66 -5.28
C LYS A 94 -15.43 -0.31 -5.90
N MET A 95 -15.60 -0.22 -7.21
CA MET A 95 -16.56 -1.06 -7.91
C MET A 95 -15.93 -1.81 -9.07
N SER A 96 -16.48 -2.98 -9.37
CA SER A 96 -16.11 -3.76 -10.56
C SER A 96 -17.23 -4.68 -11.00
N ILE A 97 -17.27 -5.00 -12.29
CA ILE A 97 -18.16 -6.04 -12.83
C ILE A 97 -17.26 -7.15 -13.39
N ASN A 98 -17.37 -8.35 -12.84
CA ASN A 98 -16.66 -9.52 -13.35
C ASN A 98 -17.29 -9.99 -14.65
N VAL A 99 -16.46 -10.21 -15.66
CA VAL A 99 -16.85 -10.64 -17.02
C VAL A 99 -16.24 -12.00 -17.36
N GLY A 100 -16.35 -12.42 -18.62
CA GLY A 100 -15.87 -13.72 -19.07
C GLY A 100 -16.82 -14.83 -18.62
N GLY A 101 -16.32 -15.80 -17.85
CA GLY A 101 -17.14 -16.89 -17.32
C GLY A 101 -18.27 -16.45 -16.37
N ASP A 102 -18.26 -15.18 -15.92
CA ASP A 102 -19.33 -14.54 -15.14
C ASP A 102 -20.37 -13.81 -16.01
N ALA A 103 -20.32 -13.96 -17.34
CA ALA A 103 -21.25 -13.34 -18.29
C ALA A 103 -22.62 -14.05 -18.36
N PRO A 104 -23.70 -13.34 -18.74
CA PRO A 104 -25.02 -13.95 -18.78
C PRO A 104 -25.18 -14.95 -19.93
N MET A 105 -25.90 -16.06 -19.65
CA MET A 105 -26.15 -17.12 -20.64
C MET A 105 -26.95 -16.67 -21.87
N TRP A 106 -27.68 -15.55 -21.80
CA TRP A 106 -28.42 -15.05 -22.96
C TRP A 106 -27.49 -14.59 -24.09
N LEU A 107 -26.23 -14.26 -23.82
CA LEU A 107 -25.25 -13.91 -24.86
C LEU A 107 -25.15 -15.02 -25.92
N PHE A 108 -25.12 -16.28 -25.46
CA PHE A 108 -24.93 -17.44 -26.33
C PHE A 108 -26.13 -17.74 -27.22
N LYS A 109 -27.32 -17.31 -26.79
CA LYS A 109 -28.55 -17.37 -27.59
C LYS A 109 -28.64 -16.23 -28.61
N ASN A 110 -27.76 -15.23 -28.51
CA ASN A 110 -27.77 -14.01 -29.32
C ASN A 110 -26.46 -13.83 -30.08
N GLY A 111 -25.93 -14.91 -30.66
CA GLY A 111 -24.83 -14.83 -31.64
C GLY A 111 -23.42 -14.78 -31.06
N VAL A 112 -23.25 -14.87 -29.74
CA VAL A 112 -21.93 -15.04 -29.10
C VAL A 112 -21.60 -16.54 -29.01
N PRO A 113 -20.44 -17.01 -29.50
CA PRO A 113 -20.04 -18.40 -29.30
C PRO A 113 -19.77 -18.72 -27.82
N LEU A 114 -20.34 -19.83 -27.34
CA LEU A 114 -19.98 -20.43 -26.06
C LEU A 114 -18.68 -21.23 -26.20
N VAL A 115 -17.73 -20.98 -25.31
CA VAL A 115 -16.41 -21.60 -25.31
C VAL A 115 -16.25 -22.46 -24.05
N ASN A 116 -16.30 -23.78 -24.25
CA ASN A 116 -16.01 -24.74 -23.19
C ASN A 116 -14.50 -24.94 -23.06
N VAL A 117 -14.01 -24.98 -21.84
CA VAL A 117 -12.58 -25.03 -21.52
C VAL A 117 -12.28 -26.19 -20.58
N LYS A 118 -11.14 -26.84 -20.82
CA LYS A 118 -10.49 -27.70 -19.82
C LYS A 118 -9.87 -26.79 -18.76
N SER A 119 -10.54 -26.73 -17.60
CA SER A 119 -10.09 -25.95 -16.44
C SER A 119 -8.65 -26.28 -16.03
N ASN A 120 -7.90 -25.26 -15.61
CA ASN A 120 -6.51 -25.42 -15.16
C ASN A 120 -6.39 -25.76 -13.66
N LYS A 121 -7.45 -25.60 -12.86
CA LYS A 121 -7.48 -25.86 -11.40
C LYS A 121 -8.91 -26.18 -10.94
N PRO A 122 -9.13 -27.06 -9.95
CA PRO A 122 -10.49 -27.42 -9.48
C PRO A 122 -11.40 -26.24 -9.12
N LYS A 123 -10.84 -25.19 -8.51
CA LYS A 123 -11.59 -23.97 -8.16
C LYS A 123 -12.16 -23.20 -9.37
N ASN A 124 -11.64 -23.48 -10.56
CA ASN A 124 -12.03 -22.84 -11.81
C ASN A 124 -13.04 -23.67 -12.62
N ASP A 125 -13.38 -24.88 -12.17
CA ASP A 125 -14.28 -25.80 -12.90
C ASP A 125 -15.69 -25.19 -13.10
N LYS A 126 -16.12 -24.32 -12.18
CA LYS A 126 -17.36 -23.54 -12.32
C LYS A 126 -17.41 -22.62 -13.55
N TYR A 127 -16.27 -22.35 -14.17
CA TYR A 127 -16.14 -21.54 -15.39
C TYR A 127 -15.89 -22.40 -16.63
N ALA A 128 -15.92 -23.73 -16.53
CA ALA A 128 -15.59 -24.60 -17.65
C ALA A 128 -16.52 -24.37 -18.85
N ASP A 129 -17.81 -24.11 -18.60
CA ASP A 129 -18.87 -24.10 -19.63
C ASP A 129 -19.65 -22.77 -19.67
N SER A 130 -18.98 -21.65 -19.41
CA SER A 130 -19.64 -20.33 -19.36
C SER A 130 -18.88 -19.19 -20.04
N ASN A 131 -17.80 -19.47 -20.77
CA ASN A 131 -16.97 -18.40 -21.33
C ASN A 131 -17.46 -17.95 -22.72
N PRO A 132 -17.47 -16.64 -23.00
CA PRO A 132 -17.65 -16.12 -24.34
C PRO A 132 -16.39 -16.22 -25.19
N TYR A 133 -16.56 -16.27 -26.51
CA TYR A 133 -15.46 -15.97 -27.42
C TYR A 133 -15.27 -14.45 -27.52
N TYR A 134 -14.22 -13.92 -26.88
CA TYR A 134 -14.01 -12.49 -26.69
C TYR A 134 -13.82 -11.68 -27.98
N LEU A 135 -13.28 -12.30 -29.04
CA LEU A 135 -13.05 -11.61 -30.31
C LEU A 135 -14.30 -11.56 -31.20
N ASN A 136 -15.41 -12.18 -30.78
CA ASN A 136 -16.67 -12.07 -31.49
C ASN A 136 -17.22 -10.63 -31.42
N GLU A 137 -17.52 -10.03 -32.57
CA GLU A 137 -18.01 -8.64 -32.62
C GLU A 137 -19.34 -8.43 -31.87
N THR A 138 -20.23 -9.43 -31.85
CA THR A 138 -21.46 -9.37 -31.06
C THR A 138 -21.18 -9.35 -29.57
N TYR A 139 -20.18 -10.11 -29.10
CA TYR A 139 -19.73 -10.06 -27.72
C TYR A 139 -19.19 -8.68 -27.35
N LYS A 140 -18.30 -8.12 -28.19
CA LYS A 140 -17.74 -6.78 -27.99
C LYS A 140 -18.84 -5.73 -27.88
N ASN A 141 -19.84 -5.77 -28.76
CA ASN A 141 -20.98 -4.85 -28.71
C ASN A 141 -21.73 -4.92 -27.37
N TYR A 142 -22.04 -6.12 -26.88
CA TYR A 142 -22.72 -6.27 -25.58
C TYR A 142 -21.84 -5.85 -24.40
N TYR A 143 -20.56 -6.19 -24.44
CA TYR A 143 -19.62 -5.84 -23.38
C TYR A 143 -19.37 -4.32 -23.32
N PHE A 144 -19.24 -3.65 -24.47
CA PHE A 144 -19.03 -2.21 -24.51
C PHE A 144 -20.31 -1.44 -24.15
N GLU A 145 -21.49 -1.98 -24.46
CA GLU A 145 -22.74 -1.41 -23.95
C GLU A 145 -22.86 -1.57 -22.43
N LEU A 146 -22.42 -2.71 -21.84
CA LEU A 146 -22.32 -2.84 -20.38
C LEU A 146 -21.42 -1.76 -19.77
N ILE A 147 -20.22 -1.55 -20.31
CA ILE A 147 -19.29 -0.51 -19.83
C ILE A 147 -19.97 0.87 -19.83
N LYS A 148 -20.64 1.20 -20.94
CA LYS A 148 -21.37 2.46 -21.10
C LYS A 148 -22.49 2.60 -20.07
N GLN A 149 -23.36 1.60 -19.95
CA GLN A 149 -24.52 1.65 -19.05
C GLN A 149 -24.10 1.70 -17.58
N PHE A 150 -23.03 1.00 -17.22
CA PHE A 150 -22.46 1.08 -15.89
C PHE A 150 -21.91 2.48 -15.57
N SER A 151 -21.17 3.09 -16.50
CA SER A 151 -20.73 4.49 -16.34
C SER A 151 -21.91 5.45 -16.18
N LEU A 152 -22.93 5.33 -17.04
CA LEU A 152 -24.12 6.18 -16.97
C LEU A 152 -24.84 6.05 -15.63
N PHE A 153 -25.01 4.82 -15.13
CA PHE A 153 -25.59 4.57 -13.81
C PHE A 153 -24.81 5.30 -12.70
N LEU A 154 -23.49 5.17 -12.69
CA LEU A 154 -22.64 5.78 -11.65
C LEU A 154 -22.62 7.30 -11.73
N ARG A 155 -22.46 7.85 -12.94
CA ARG A 155 -22.38 9.31 -13.14
C ARG A 155 -23.69 10.02 -12.84
N ASN A 156 -24.83 9.37 -13.08
CA ASN A 156 -26.15 9.95 -12.81
C ASN A 156 -26.58 9.87 -11.34
N GLN A 157 -25.73 9.37 -10.43
CA GLN A 157 -26.04 9.35 -9.00
C GLN A 157 -26.17 10.77 -8.42
N PRO A 158 -27.03 10.97 -7.40
CA PRO A 158 -27.03 12.19 -6.60
C PRO A 158 -25.64 12.52 -6.05
N LYS A 159 -25.32 13.81 -5.89
CA LYS A 159 -23.95 14.27 -5.56
C LYS A 159 -23.37 13.55 -4.35
N ASN A 160 -24.13 13.40 -3.26
CA ASN A 160 -23.68 12.75 -2.04
C ASN A 160 -23.26 11.28 -2.23
N LYS A 161 -23.88 10.57 -3.19
CA LYS A 161 -23.51 9.19 -3.53
C LYS A 161 -22.36 9.15 -4.55
N PHE A 162 -22.37 10.06 -5.53
CA PHE A 162 -21.29 10.17 -6.51
C PHE A 162 -19.94 10.47 -5.83
N ASP A 163 -19.93 11.37 -4.84
CA ASP A 163 -18.73 11.72 -4.07
C ASP A 163 -18.17 10.53 -3.26
N CYS A 164 -18.95 9.47 -3.01
CA CYS A 164 -18.47 8.23 -2.41
C CYS A 164 -17.68 7.36 -3.39
N ILE A 165 -17.78 7.57 -4.71
CA ILE A 165 -17.10 6.73 -5.70
C ILE A 165 -15.62 7.12 -5.75
N SER A 166 -14.75 6.20 -5.34
CA SER A 166 -13.30 6.40 -5.38
C SER A 166 -12.74 6.05 -6.76
N PHE A 167 -13.00 4.82 -7.23
CA PHE A 167 -12.52 4.35 -8.52
C PHE A 167 -13.26 3.08 -8.99
N VAL A 168 -13.14 2.79 -10.29
CA VAL A 168 -13.66 1.57 -10.92
C VAL A 168 -12.52 0.71 -11.41
N GLN A 169 -12.59 -0.61 -11.16
CA GLN A 169 -11.62 -1.54 -11.71
C GLN A 169 -12.03 -2.00 -13.10
N VAL A 170 -11.11 -1.83 -14.04
CA VAL A 170 -11.21 -2.35 -15.40
C VAL A 170 -11.07 -3.88 -15.35
N LYS A 171 -12.02 -4.59 -15.93
CA LYS A 171 -12.05 -6.06 -16.00
C LYS A 171 -12.23 -6.47 -17.46
N THR A 172 -11.16 -6.94 -18.11
CA THR A 172 -11.20 -7.35 -19.54
C THR A 172 -11.45 -8.85 -19.72
N GLY A 173 -10.88 -9.67 -18.82
CA GLY A 173 -10.87 -11.13 -18.93
C GLY A 173 -11.65 -11.86 -17.83
N SER A 174 -11.44 -13.18 -17.78
CA SER A 174 -12.20 -14.09 -16.92
C SER A 174 -11.96 -13.80 -15.45
N THR A 175 -13.05 -13.65 -14.69
CA THR A 175 -13.05 -13.24 -13.27
C THR A 175 -12.33 -11.92 -13.00
N GLY A 176 -12.09 -11.14 -14.07
CA GLY A 176 -11.30 -9.93 -14.00
C GLY A 176 -9.82 -10.12 -13.68
N ASP A 177 -9.31 -11.34 -13.93
CA ASP A 177 -7.90 -11.54 -14.24
C ASP A 177 -7.73 -11.35 -15.75
N GLU A 178 -6.62 -10.77 -16.18
CA GLU A 178 -6.42 -10.32 -17.56
C GLU A 178 -6.04 -11.48 -18.51
N GLU A 179 -6.59 -12.66 -18.27
CA GLU A 179 -6.51 -13.84 -19.14
C GLU A 179 -7.89 -14.12 -19.75
N PRO A 180 -7.97 -14.58 -21.01
CA PRO A 180 -9.26 -14.84 -21.65
C PRO A 180 -10.01 -15.98 -20.94
N TYR A 181 -9.31 -17.06 -20.59
CA TYR A 181 -9.93 -18.28 -20.07
C TYR A 181 -9.21 -18.80 -18.83
N LYS A 182 -9.96 -19.41 -17.89
CA LYS A 182 -9.40 -20.16 -16.74
C LYS A 182 -9.00 -21.60 -17.11
N GLY A 183 -8.40 -21.77 -18.28
CA GLY A 183 -8.17 -23.09 -18.85
C GLY A 183 -7.96 -23.01 -20.36
N ASN A 184 -7.87 -24.16 -20.99
CA ASN A 184 -7.67 -24.27 -22.43
C ASN A 184 -8.97 -24.64 -23.14
N PRO A 185 -9.38 -23.91 -24.20
CA PRO A 185 -10.53 -24.29 -25.01
C PRO A 185 -10.42 -25.73 -25.54
N TYR A 186 -11.51 -26.50 -25.47
CA TYR A 186 -11.57 -27.82 -26.10
C TYR A 186 -11.51 -27.70 -27.63
N ASN A 187 -12.28 -26.76 -28.18
CA ASN A 187 -12.18 -26.41 -29.59
C ASN A 187 -11.06 -25.39 -29.79
N LYS A 188 -10.01 -25.81 -30.51
CA LYS A 188 -8.81 -25.00 -30.77
C LYS A 188 -9.10 -23.73 -31.59
N THR A 189 -10.21 -23.64 -32.31
CA THR A 189 -10.58 -22.41 -33.03
C THR A 189 -10.87 -21.23 -32.10
N TYR A 190 -11.14 -21.50 -30.81
CA TYR A 190 -11.36 -20.46 -29.80
C TYR A 190 -10.10 -20.10 -29.00
N ILE A 191 -8.94 -20.66 -29.34
CA ILE A 191 -7.67 -20.19 -28.78
C ILE A 191 -7.41 -18.78 -29.31
N ILE A 192 -7.19 -17.83 -28.41
CA ILE A 192 -6.90 -16.43 -28.74
C ILE A 192 -5.38 -16.22 -28.65
N PRO A 193 -4.71 -15.86 -29.76
CA PRO A 193 -3.30 -15.48 -29.74
C PRO A 193 -3.03 -14.28 -28.82
N GLU A 194 -1.85 -14.20 -28.21
CA GLU A 194 -1.50 -13.16 -27.24
C GLU A 194 -1.64 -11.73 -27.82
N ASP A 195 -1.20 -11.50 -29.06
CA ASP A 195 -1.34 -10.20 -29.75
C ASP A 195 -2.80 -9.79 -29.94
N LYS A 196 -3.67 -10.76 -30.27
CA LYS A 196 -5.11 -10.51 -30.42
C LYS A 196 -5.81 -10.28 -29.09
N TRP A 197 -5.36 -10.97 -28.05
CA TRP A 197 -5.85 -10.75 -26.70
C TRP A 197 -5.47 -9.36 -26.19
N GLU A 198 -4.21 -8.97 -26.34
CA GLU A 198 -3.74 -7.64 -25.96
C GLU A 198 -4.47 -6.54 -26.73
N ALA A 199 -4.66 -6.70 -28.04
CA ALA A 199 -5.46 -5.76 -28.84
C ALA A 199 -6.90 -5.59 -28.31
N PHE A 200 -7.58 -6.69 -27.94
CA PHE A 200 -8.90 -6.63 -27.31
C PHE A 200 -8.86 -5.93 -25.94
N ARG A 201 -7.82 -6.16 -25.12
CA ARG A 201 -7.64 -5.45 -23.84
C ARG A 201 -7.50 -3.95 -24.04
N LEU A 202 -6.67 -3.50 -24.98
CA LEU A 202 -6.48 -2.08 -25.29
C LEU A 202 -7.74 -1.44 -25.89
N GLU A 203 -8.50 -2.18 -26.68
CA GLU A 203 -9.83 -1.75 -27.16
C GLU A 203 -10.79 -1.54 -25.98
N SER A 204 -10.81 -2.48 -25.03
CA SER A 204 -11.61 -2.38 -23.81
C SER A 204 -11.18 -1.19 -22.94
N PHE A 205 -9.88 -0.96 -22.77
CA PHE A 205 -9.34 0.20 -22.04
C PHE A 205 -9.81 1.51 -22.68
N THR A 206 -9.87 1.56 -24.02
CA THR A 206 -10.38 2.71 -24.77
C THR A 206 -11.85 2.97 -24.47
N GLN A 207 -12.68 1.93 -24.37
CA GLN A 207 -14.10 2.09 -24.01
C GLN A 207 -14.27 2.57 -22.56
N PHE A 208 -13.51 2.02 -21.61
CA PHE A 208 -13.54 2.51 -20.23
C PHE A 208 -13.12 3.99 -20.16
N LYS A 209 -12.00 4.37 -20.78
CA LYS A 209 -11.57 5.78 -20.81
C LYS A 209 -12.63 6.67 -21.44
N LYS A 210 -13.21 6.27 -22.57
CA LYS A 210 -14.28 7.02 -23.25
C LYS A 210 -15.45 7.34 -22.32
N TYR A 211 -15.94 6.36 -21.58
CA TYR A 211 -17.14 6.53 -20.77
C TYR A 211 -16.89 7.03 -19.34
N PHE A 212 -15.70 6.82 -18.77
CA PHE A 212 -15.38 7.18 -17.38
C PHE A 212 -14.45 8.40 -17.24
N ASN A 213 -13.58 8.67 -18.22
CA ASN A 213 -12.60 9.77 -18.16
C ASN A 213 -12.88 10.87 -19.19
N ASP A 214 -13.23 10.52 -20.43
CA ASP A 214 -13.43 11.47 -21.53
C ASP A 214 -14.84 12.08 -21.52
N VAL A 215 -15.20 12.61 -20.36
CA VAL A 215 -16.51 13.16 -20.06
C VAL A 215 -16.33 14.56 -19.50
N SER A 216 -17.28 15.46 -19.78
CA SER A 216 -17.20 16.87 -19.40
C SER A 216 -17.22 17.10 -17.89
N ASP A 217 -17.88 16.21 -17.16
CA ASP A 217 -18.07 16.27 -15.72
C ASP A 217 -18.14 14.85 -15.13
N ARG A 218 -18.00 14.76 -13.80
CA ARG A 218 -18.16 13.50 -13.07
C ARG A 218 -17.26 12.39 -13.61
N GLN A 219 -15.99 12.74 -13.84
CA GLN A 219 -14.94 11.80 -14.20
C GLN A 219 -14.70 10.82 -13.03
N ILE A 220 -14.53 9.54 -13.34
CA ILE A 220 -14.28 8.48 -12.36
C ILE A 220 -12.93 7.84 -12.70
N VAL A 221 -12.06 7.75 -11.70
CA VAL A 221 -10.71 7.20 -11.87
C VAL A 221 -10.78 5.70 -12.12
N LEU A 222 -9.89 5.20 -12.99
CA LEU A 222 -9.82 3.79 -13.37
C LEU A 222 -8.63 3.10 -12.72
N THR A 223 -8.79 1.81 -12.43
CA THR A 223 -7.69 0.93 -12.01
C THR A 223 -7.48 -0.22 -12.96
N PHE A 224 -6.23 -0.49 -13.29
CA PHE A 224 -5.82 -1.44 -14.29
C PHE A 224 -5.02 -2.60 -13.68
N ASN A 225 -5.18 -3.79 -14.23
CA ASN A 225 -4.46 -4.99 -13.86
C ASN A 225 -3.52 -5.41 -15.00
N ASN A 226 -2.43 -6.14 -14.71
CA ASN A 226 -1.40 -6.57 -15.67
C ASN A 226 -0.98 -5.45 -16.64
N VAL A 227 -0.40 -4.40 -16.08
CA VAL A 227 0.20 -3.24 -16.78
C VAL A 227 1.65 -3.06 -16.36
N ASP A 228 2.38 -4.16 -16.16
CA ASP A 228 3.80 -4.12 -15.80
C ASP A 228 4.64 -3.73 -17.03
N PRO A 229 5.60 -2.79 -16.93
CA PRO A 229 6.40 -2.31 -18.05
C PRO A 229 7.23 -3.41 -18.72
N GLU A 230 7.67 -4.43 -18.00
CA GLU A 230 8.48 -5.51 -18.58
C GLU A 230 7.60 -6.64 -19.11
N LYS A 231 6.56 -7.03 -18.35
CA LYS A 231 5.72 -8.19 -18.70
C LYS A 231 4.52 -7.84 -19.58
N GLN A 232 4.07 -6.59 -19.58
CA GLN A 232 2.95 -6.07 -20.37
C GLN A 232 3.27 -4.67 -20.94
N PRO A 233 4.32 -4.54 -21.77
CA PRO A 233 4.81 -3.25 -22.25
C PRO A 233 3.76 -2.46 -23.05
N GLU A 234 2.90 -3.13 -23.82
CA GLU A 234 1.85 -2.47 -24.62
C GLU A 234 0.75 -1.86 -23.74
N ALA A 235 0.15 -2.63 -22.84
CA ALA A 235 -0.80 -2.12 -21.85
C ALA A 235 -0.18 -1.03 -20.95
N PHE A 236 1.07 -1.20 -20.49
CA PHE A 236 1.77 -0.18 -19.73
C PHE A 236 1.92 1.13 -20.52
N ASN A 237 2.43 1.06 -21.74
CA ASN A 237 2.59 2.22 -22.61
C ASN A 237 1.24 2.90 -22.89
N TRP A 238 0.18 2.12 -23.09
CA TRP A 238 -1.16 2.66 -23.27
C TRP A 238 -1.62 3.46 -22.05
N VAL A 239 -1.55 2.91 -20.83
CA VAL A 239 -2.04 3.63 -19.64
C VAL A 239 -1.19 4.87 -19.35
N MET A 240 0.12 4.82 -19.59
CA MET A 240 1.02 5.95 -19.37
C MET A 240 0.86 7.08 -20.38
N THR A 241 0.40 6.79 -21.61
CA THR A 241 0.30 7.79 -22.69
C THR A 241 -1.12 8.26 -22.96
N LYS A 242 -2.13 7.43 -22.68
CA LYS A 242 -3.54 7.74 -23.00
C LYS A 242 -4.31 8.32 -21.82
N ILE A 243 -4.00 7.94 -20.58
CA ILE A 243 -4.67 8.53 -19.42
C ILE A 243 -4.14 9.95 -19.17
N ASP A 244 -5.05 10.90 -18.94
CA ASP A 244 -4.66 12.27 -18.58
C ASP A 244 -3.92 12.25 -17.22
N PRO A 245 -2.67 12.74 -17.13
CA PRO A 245 -1.94 12.83 -15.87
C PRO A 245 -2.65 13.65 -14.77
N LYS A 246 -3.60 14.51 -15.14
CA LYS A 246 -4.46 15.25 -14.19
C LYS A 246 -5.46 14.34 -13.47
N ILE A 247 -5.90 13.27 -14.13
CA ILE A 247 -6.79 12.23 -13.55
C ILE A 247 -5.92 11.18 -12.86
N GLY A 248 -4.86 10.71 -13.53
CA GLY A 248 -4.08 9.57 -13.07
C GLY A 248 -4.85 8.24 -13.18
N PHE A 249 -4.26 7.16 -12.68
CA PHE A 249 -4.90 5.84 -12.64
C PHE A 249 -4.38 5.00 -11.49
N GLY A 250 -5.10 3.95 -11.12
CA GLY A 250 -4.61 3.00 -10.13
C GLY A 250 -4.07 1.71 -10.73
N LEU A 251 -3.18 1.07 -9.99
CA LEU A 251 -2.62 -0.23 -10.30
C LEU A 251 -3.26 -1.26 -9.38
N LYS A 252 -3.77 -2.36 -9.95
CA LYS A 252 -3.98 -3.59 -9.18
C LYS A 252 -2.60 -4.21 -8.96
N GLY A 253 -1.94 -3.86 -7.87
CA GLY A 253 -0.53 -4.17 -7.67
C GLY A 253 -0.19 -4.57 -6.25
N GLY A 254 0.91 -5.31 -6.12
CA GLY A 254 1.59 -5.59 -4.85
C GLY A 254 0.87 -6.59 -3.97
N ALA A 255 1.31 -7.84 -3.98
CA ALA A 255 0.88 -8.82 -2.98
C ALA A 255 1.64 -8.68 -1.64
N TYR A 256 2.23 -7.51 -1.41
CA TYR A 256 3.06 -7.18 -0.24
C TYR A 256 2.24 -6.75 0.98
N ASN A 257 0.91 -6.64 0.85
CA ASN A 257 0.00 -6.69 1.99
C ASN A 257 -0.30 -8.12 2.46
N ARG A 258 0.17 -9.16 1.78
CA ARG A 258 -0.12 -10.58 2.10
C ARG A 258 0.98 -11.26 2.92
N GLY A 259 1.98 -10.50 3.36
CA GLY A 259 3.14 -10.98 4.10
C GLY A 259 4.28 -9.94 4.05
N HIS A 260 5.45 -10.31 4.57
CA HIS A 260 6.69 -9.52 4.49
C HIS A 260 7.82 -10.42 4.02
N HIS A 261 8.94 -9.83 3.58
CA HIS A 261 10.07 -10.57 2.98
C HIS A 261 9.62 -11.45 1.79
N LEU A 262 8.66 -10.93 1.03
CA LEU A 262 8.15 -11.62 -0.14
C LEU A 262 9.03 -11.31 -1.34
N THR A 263 9.32 -12.33 -2.15
CA THR A 263 10.19 -12.19 -3.33
C THR A 263 9.74 -11.02 -4.23
N GLY A 264 10.68 -10.18 -4.67
CA GLY A 264 10.42 -9.10 -5.62
C GLY A 264 9.98 -7.75 -5.01
N GLU A 265 9.87 -7.67 -3.68
CA GLU A 265 9.44 -6.47 -2.96
C GLU A 265 10.27 -5.24 -3.32
N GLN A 266 11.60 -5.39 -3.39
CA GLN A 266 12.52 -4.29 -3.60
C GLN A 266 12.45 -3.72 -5.02
N SER A 267 12.34 -4.58 -6.05
CA SER A 267 12.11 -4.12 -7.42
C SER A 267 10.75 -3.45 -7.56
N PHE A 268 9.69 -4.02 -6.97
CA PHE A 268 8.36 -3.40 -7.01
C PHE A 268 8.38 -2.01 -6.36
N LYS A 269 9.00 -1.88 -5.18
CA LYS A 269 9.18 -0.58 -4.50
C LYS A 269 9.86 0.42 -5.42
N LYS A 270 11.05 0.09 -5.96
CA LYS A 270 11.84 0.99 -6.81
C LYS A 270 11.07 1.43 -8.07
N GLN A 271 10.32 0.52 -8.68
CA GLN A 271 9.58 0.78 -9.90
C GLN A 271 8.39 1.73 -9.68
N TRP A 272 7.63 1.54 -8.60
CA TRP A 272 6.33 2.18 -8.45
C TRP A 272 6.28 3.35 -7.46
N THR A 273 7.14 3.40 -6.44
CA THR A 273 7.09 4.50 -5.46
C THR A 273 7.24 5.89 -6.07
N PRO A 274 8.01 6.15 -7.15
CA PRO A 274 8.07 7.48 -7.77
C PRO A 274 6.73 8.00 -8.30
N TYR A 275 5.78 7.09 -8.55
CA TYR A 275 4.44 7.41 -9.03
C TYR A 275 3.36 7.33 -7.93
N LEU A 276 3.63 6.58 -6.86
CA LEU A 276 2.70 6.33 -5.76
C LEU A 276 2.88 7.31 -4.59
N ILE A 277 4.11 7.76 -4.33
CA ILE A 277 4.49 8.57 -3.17
C ILE A 277 5.21 9.82 -3.67
N ASN A 278 4.67 10.99 -3.31
CA ASN A 278 5.11 12.30 -3.78
C ASN A 278 5.33 12.40 -5.32
N PRO A 279 4.40 11.92 -6.16
CA PRO A 279 4.62 11.90 -7.61
C PRO A 279 4.75 13.30 -8.21
N LYS A 280 5.74 13.48 -9.09
CA LYS A 280 5.99 14.75 -9.80
C LYS A 280 5.33 14.83 -11.19
N GLY A 281 4.90 13.69 -11.74
CA GLY A 281 4.32 13.58 -13.08
C GLY A 281 2.99 12.82 -13.07
N MET A 282 2.95 11.68 -13.76
CA MET A 282 1.82 10.75 -13.69
C MET A 282 1.58 10.35 -12.23
N LYS A 283 0.33 10.36 -11.81
CA LYS A 283 -0.06 10.11 -10.42
C LYS A 283 -0.77 8.79 -10.35
N LEU A 284 -0.22 7.88 -9.58
CA LEU A 284 -0.78 6.57 -9.38
C LEU A 284 -1.25 6.38 -7.95
N PHE A 285 -2.12 5.41 -7.77
CA PHE A 285 -2.36 4.76 -6.50
C PHE A 285 -2.34 3.25 -6.73
N SER A 286 -2.22 2.47 -5.66
CA SER A 286 -2.20 1.02 -5.78
C SER A 286 -3.20 0.38 -4.84
N ALA A 287 -3.94 -0.60 -5.37
CA ALA A 287 -4.96 -1.33 -4.64
C ALA A 287 -4.64 -2.81 -4.71
N SER A 288 -4.62 -3.47 -3.55
CA SER A 288 -4.33 -4.89 -3.46
C SER A 288 -5.34 -5.63 -2.61
N GLU A 289 -5.83 -6.75 -3.13
CA GLU A 289 -6.61 -7.69 -2.36
C GLU A 289 -5.73 -8.37 -1.31
N MET A 290 -6.13 -8.38 -0.04
CA MET A 290 -5.70 -9.41 0.90
C MET A 290 -6.65 -10.60 0.70
N ASP A 291 -6.13 -11.66 0.10
CA ASP A 291 -6.80 -12.96 -0.03
C ASP A 291 -6.85 -13.67 1.34
N GLN A 292 -6.97 -15.00 1.37
CA GLN A 292 -6.94 -15.76 2.61
C GLN A 292 -5.50 -16.00 3.12
N SER A 293 -4.51 -15.20 2.71
CA SER A 293 -3.11 -15.30 3.17
C SER A 293 -2.99 -15.22 4.69
N TRP A 294 -3.85 -14.44 5.34
CA TRP A 294 -3.90 -14.34 6.81
C TRP A 294 -4.27 -15.64 7.54
N GLN A 295 -4.75 -16.66 6.82
CA GLN A 295 -5.05 -17.99 7.33
C GLN A 295 -3.94 -19.02 7.02
N LYS A 296 -2.90 -18.61 6.29
CA LYS A 296 -1.81 -19.49 5.85
C LYS A 296 -0.82 -19.77 6.98
N PRO A 297 0.00 -20.84 6.87
CA PRO A 297 0.82 -21.32 8.00
C PRO A 297 1.67 -20.24 8.67
N ILE A 298 2.32 -19.35 7.90
CA ILE A 298 3.13 -18.26 8.45
C ILE A 298 2.36 -17.34 9.42
N PHE A 299 1.11 -16.98 9.11
CA PHE A 299 0.25 -16.18 10.00
C PHE A 299 -0.22 -16.98 11.23
N ASN A 300 -0.30 -18.31 11.14
CA ASN A 300 -0.71 -19.16 12.25
C ASN A 300 0.35 -19.28 13.35
N ILE A 301 1.61 -18.94 13.04
CA ILE A 301 2.68 -18.81 14.05
C ILE A 301 2.32 -17.68 15.01
N ASN A 302 2.02 -16.50 14.48
CA ASN A 302 1.59 -15.32 15.24
C ASN A 302 0.83 -14.35 14.32
N LYS A 303 -0.50 -14.25 14.51
CA LYS A 303 -1.36 -13.44 13.64
C LYS A 303 -1.09 -11.95 13.77
N GLU A 304 -0.87 -11.46 14.98
CA GLU A 304 -0.62 -10.03 15.23
C GLU A 304 0.67 -9.59 14.53
N LEU A 305 1.75 -10.37 14.69
CA LEU A 305 3.02 -10.14 14.00
C LEU A 305 2.84 -10.21 12.48
N GLY A 306 2.14 -11.23 11.98
CA GLY A 306 1.87 -11.41 10.56
C GLY A 306 1.15 -10.20 9.95
N PHE A 307 0.08 -9.72 10.59
CA PHE A 307 -0.65 -8.52 10.13
C PHE A 307 0.20 -7.25 10.23
N TYR A 308 0.94 -7.07 11.33
CA TYR A 308 1.76 -5.88 11.54
C TYR A 308 2.82 -5.71 10.45
N TRP A 309 3.63 -6.75 10.20
CA TRP A 309 4.70 -6.66 9.20
C TRP A 309 4.17 -6.70 7.76
N ALA A 310 3.04 -7.34 7.50
CA ALA A 310 2.38 -7.25 6.20
C ALA A 310 1.83 -5.84 5.94
N ALA A 311 1.28 -5.16 6.95
CA ALA A 311 0.86 -3.78 6.84
C ALA A 311 2.05 -2.85 6.55
N LEU A 312 3.18 -3.04 7.24
CA LEU A 312 4.38 -2.24 7.00
C LEU A 312 5.02 -2.50 5.63
N GLY A 313 5.09 -3.75 5.17
CA GLY A 313 5.55 -4.08 3.81
C GLY A 313 4.66 -3.45 2.74
N ALA A 314 3.35 -3.40 2.97
CA ALA A 314 2.42 -2.67 2.12
C ALA A 314 2.69 -1.15 2.11
N ILE A 315 2.91 -0.52 3.27
CA ILE A 315 3.30 0.90 3.34
C ILE A 315 4.62 1.15 2.61
N ASN A 316 5.62 0.30 2.84
CA ASN A 316 6.95 0.41 2.25
C ASN A 316 6.94 0.37 0.71
N THR A 317 6.00 -0.39 0.13
CA THR A 317 5.82 -0.52 -1.32
C THR A 317 4.86 0.52 -1.91
N GLY A 318 4.31 1.43 -1.10
CA GLY A 318 3.40 2.49 -1.54
C GLY A 318 1.96 2.02 -1.75
N LEU A 319 1.55 0.93 -1.08
CA LEU A 319 0.16 0.45 -1.16
C LEU A 319 -0.81 1.52 -0.66
N SER A 320 -1.79 1.88 -1.49
CA SER A 320 -2.78 2.91 -1.18
C SER A 320 -3.99 2.32 -0.47
N SER A 321 -4.54 1.23 -1.00
CA SER A 321 -5.64 0.50 -0.35
C SER A 321 -5.35 -0.98 -0.17
N THR A 322 -5.58 -1.48 1.04
CA THR A 322 -5.57 -2.92 1.34
C THR A 322 -7.00 -3.42 1.42
N ASN A 323 -7.39 -4.23 0.44
CA ASN A 323 -8.75 -4.71 0.28
C ASN A 323 -8.90 -6.04 1.01
N MET A 324 -9.28 -5.95 2.27
CA MET A 324 -9.31 -7.06 3.22
C MET A 324 -10.53 -7.94 2.98
N SER A 325 -10.32 -9.26 2.85
CA SER A 325 -11.44 -10.19 2.77
C SER A 325 -12.41 -10.03 3.95
N LYS A 326 -13.70 -10.30 3.71
CA LYS A 326 -14.76 -10.31 4.74
C LYS A 326 -14.31 -10.94 6.07
N GLY A 327 -13.71 -12.13 6.02
CA GLY A 327 -13.24 -12.81 7.24
C GLY A 327 -12.11 -12.09 7.97
N ALA A 328 -11.20 -11.42 7.26
CA ALA A 328 -10.14 -10.63 7.89
C ALA A 328 -10.68 -9.34 8.51
N ILE A 329 -11.69 -8.72 7.89
CA ILE A 329 -12.39 -7.55 8.46
C ILE A 329 -13.10 -7.94 9.76
N GLN A 330 -13.85 -9.04 9.75
CA GLN A 330 -14.54 -9.54 10.94
C GLN A 330 -13.55 -9.91 12.05
N PHE A 331 -12.45 -10.57 11.69
CA PHE A 331 -11.38 -10.87 12.65
C PHE A 331 -10.81 -9.60 13.28
N GLY A 332 -10.53 -8.56 12.47
CA GLY A 332 -10.05 -7.26 12.97
C GLY A 332 -11.06 -6.56 13.86
N TYR A 333 -12.34 -6.62 13.51
CA TYR A 333 -13.44 -6.05 14.30
C TYR A 333 -13.57 -6.67 15.69
N GLU A 334 -13.28 -7.97 15.82
CA GLU A 334 -13.33 -8.72 17.08
C GLU A 334 -12.05 -8.59 17.91
N HIS A 335 -10.91 -8.22 17.30
CA HIS A 335 -9.60 -8.23 17.95
C HIS A 335 -8.95 -6.84 17.92
N LYS A 336 -8.93 -6.16 19.08
CA LYS A 336 -8.44 -4.78 19.20
C LYS A 336 -7.04 -4.57 18.59
N GLU A 337 -6.08 -5.44 18.89
CA GLU A 337 -4.71 -5.33 18.35
C GLU A 337 -4.67 -5.34 16.82
N ILE A 338 -5.55 -6.12 16.17
CA ILE A 338 -5.63 -6.17 14.70
C ILE A 338 -6.29 -4.91 14.16
N SER A 339 -7.37 -4.43 14.80
CA SER A 339 -7.97 -3.14 14.43
C SER A 339 -6.97 -1.98 14.59
N ASP A 340 -6.10 -2.02 15.61
CA ASP A 340 -5.07 -0.99 15.81
C ASP A 340 -3.99 -1.03 14.73
N ILE A 341 -3.62 -2.23 14.25
CA ILE A 341 -2.73 -2.39 13.09
C ILE A 341 -3.38 -1.80 11.82
N PHE A 342 -4.68 -2.00 11.62
CA PHE A 342 -5.41 -1.40 10.49
C PHE A 342 -5.49 0.13 10.62
N ARG A 343 -5.71 0.67 11.82
CA ARG A 343 -5.64 2.13 12.06
C ARG A 343 -4.24 2.70 11.79
N MET A 344 -3.19 1.98 12.20
CA MET A 344 -1.80 2.33 11.89
C MET A 344 -1.58 2.38 10.36
N TYR A 345 -2.02 1.33 9.64
CA TYR A 345 -1.95 1.31 8.18
C TYR A 345 -2.68 2.51 7.57
N ASN A 346 -3.91 2.80 8.01
CA ASN A 346 -4.69 3.93 7.51
C ASN A 346 -3.95 5.26 7.70
N LYS A 347 -3.40 5.49 8.89
CA LYS A 347 -2.62 6.70 9.20
C LYS A 347 -1.46 6.88 8.22
N TYR A 348 -0.66 5.84 8.00
CA TYR A 348 0.55 5.92 7.16
C TYR A 348 0.26 5.91 5.66
N ALA A 349 -0.75 5.17 5.21
CA ALA A 349 -1.13 5.11 3.80
C ALA A 349 -1.60 6.47 3.27
N GLN A 350 -2.20 7.29 4.15
CA GLN A 350 -2.65 8.65 3.82
C GLN A 350 -1.52 9.67 3.67
N GLN A 351 -0.29 9.33 4.11
CA GLN A 351 0.86 10.21 3.96
C GLN A 351 1.46 10.04 2.55
N VAL A 352 0.82 10.68 1.56
CA VAL A 352 1.25 10.58 0.15
C VAL A 352 2.18 11.71 -0.25
N TYR A 353 1.99 12.90 0.32
CA TYR A 353 2.80 14.08 0.01
C TYR A 353 3.46 14.61 1.28
N PRO A 354 4.79 14.77 1.32
CA PRO A 354 5.51 15.19 2.52
C PRO A 354 5.08 16.59 2.97
N ALA A 355 4.91 17.53 2.03
CA ALA A 355 4.58 18.93 2.33
C ALA A 355 3.22 19.14 3.04
N THR A 356 2.33 18.15 3.01
CA THR A 356 1.03 18.16 3.71
C THR A 356 0.87 17.01 4.70
N ALA A 357 1.87 16.15 4.84
CA ALA A 357 1.80 15.00 5.73
C ALA A 357 1.65 15.46 7.19
N THR A 358 0.85 14.72 7.94
CA THR A 358 0.58 14.91 9.37
C THR A 358 1.34 13.93 10.24
N ALA A 359 2.00 12.94 9.63
CA ALA A 359 2.89 12.02 10.33
C ALA A 359 4.08 11.63 9.45
N ALA A 360 5.20 11.30 10.09
CA ALA A 360 6.34 10.62 9.49
C ALA A 360 6.73 9.41 10.35
N VAL A 361 7.23 8.34 9.74
CA VAL A 361 7.57 7.11 10.47
C VAL A 361 8.80 6.43 9.88
N CYS A 362 9.62 5.86 10.76
CA CYS A 362 10.71 4.96 10.43
C CYS A 362 10.60 3.75 11.37
N VAL A 363 10.16 2.60 10.84
CA VAL A 363 10.13 1.32 11.56
C VAL A 363 11.40 0.54 11.25
N PHE A 364 12.11 0.16 12.29
CA PHE A 364 13.45 -0.38 12.21
C PHE A 364 13.42 -1.83 11.72
N HIS A 365 14.19 -2.05 10.66
CA HIS A 365 14.20 -3.28 9.91
C HIS A 365 15.55 -3.43 9.19
N GLU A 366 15.96 -4.68 9.01
CA GLU A 366 17.00 -5.08 8.09
C GLU A 366 16.51 -6.33 7.37
N GLY A 367 16.51 -6.30 6.03
CA GLY A 367 16.25 -7.47 5.21
C GLY A 367 17.55 -7.96 4.58
N LEU A 368 17.85 -9.24 4.72
CA LEU A 368 19.05 -9.84 4.12
C LEU A 368 18.76 -10.17 2.66
N ASN A 369 18.78 -9.15 1.80
CA ASN A 369 18.49 -9.30 0.37
C ASN A 369 19.57 -10.12 -0.34
N VAL A 370 19.26 -11.36 -0.66
CA VAL A 370 20.20 -12.32 -1.27
C VAL A 370 20.63 -11.91 -2.68
N ALA A 371 19.87 -11.05 -3.35
CA ALA A 371 20.21 -10.51 -4.66
C ALA A 371 21.30 -9.42 -4.59
N ASP A 372 21.55 -8.82 -3.42
CA ASP A 372 22.56 -7.78 -3.25
C ASP A 372 23.98 -8.40 -3.25
N LYS A 373 24.70 -8.18 -4.35
CA LYS A 373 26.09 -8.65 -4.52
C LYS A 373 27.12 -7.72 -3.88
N VAL A 374 26.74 -6.51 -3.50
CA VAL A 374 27.62 -5.55 -2.82
C VAL A 374 27.68 -5.90 -1.34
N LYS A 375 26.52 -6.00 -0.67
CA LYS A 375 26.46 -6.40 0.74
C LYS A 375 26.81 -7.87 0.94
N PHE A 376 26.43 -8.74 -0.01
CA PHE A 376 26.74 -10.17 0.04
C PHE A 376 27.53 -10.64 -1.20
N PRO A 377 28.86 -10.42 -1.25
CA PRO A 377 29.68 -10.82 -2.40
C PRO A 377 29.59 -12.32 -2.73
N GLU A 378 29.51 -12.64 -4.02
CA GLU A 378 29.41 -14.04 -4.51
C GLU A 378 30.64 -14.87 -4.15
N SER A 379 31.81 -14.25 -4.05
CA SER A 379 33.05 -14.89 -3.61
C SER A 379 33.00 -15.43 -2.17
N LYS A 380 32.15 -14.84 -1.32
CA LYS A 380 31.97 -15.25 0.09
C LYS A 380 30.74 -16.12 0.28
N PHE A 381 29.63 -15.78 -0.35
CA PHE A 381 28.32 -16.39 -0.09
C PHE A 381 27.82 -17.31 -1.22
N GLY A 382 28.60 -17.49 -2.29
CA GLY A 382 28.19 -18.26 -3.46
C GLY A 382 27.38 -17.43 -4.48
N ASN A 383 27.14 -18.01 -5.65
CA ASN A 383 26.50 -17.35 -6.79
C ASN A 383 25.12 -16.78 -6.44
N ALA A 384 24.85 -15.52 -6.77
CA ALA A 384 23.58 -14.86 -6.53
C ALA A 384 22.56 -15.32 -7.55
N ASN A 385 21.75 -16.28 -7.14
CA ASN A 385 20.66 -16.86 -7.91
C ASN A 385 19.49 -17.17 -6.97
N ALA A 386 18.26 -16.84 -7.39
CA ALA A 386 17.07 -17.06 -6.57
C ALA A 386 16.89 -18.52 -6.12
N LYS A 387 17.45 -19.49 -6.86
CA LYS A 387 17.40 -20.92 -6.57
C LYS A 387 18.59 -21.45 -5.77
N ASN A 388 19.63 -20.65 -5.57
CA ASN A 388 20.80 -21.07 -4.80
C ASN A 388 20.52 -20.98 -3.29
N LEU A 389 19.86 -21.99 -2.73
CA LEU A 389 19.48 -22.04 -1.32
C LEU A 389 20.68 -22.00 -0.36
N ASP A 390 21.83 -22.54 -0.78
CA ASP A 390 23.07 -22.51 0.03
C ASP A 390 23.51 -21.08 0.30
N ARG A 391 23.31 -20.15 -0.65
CA ARG A 391 23.62 -18.73 -0.44
C ARG A 391 22.77 -18.09 0.64
N TYR A 392 21.46 -18.38 0.70
CA TYR A 392 20.58 -17.87 1.76
C TYR A 392 21.03 -18.37 3.13
N ALA A 393 21.34 -19.67 3.21
CA ALA A 393 21.85 -20.27 4.44
C ALA A 393 23.21 -19.69 4.83
N ALA A 394 24.12 -19.49 3.87
CA ALA A 394 25.45 -18.92 4.11
C ALA A 394 25.36 -17.49 4.66
N ILE A 395 24.45 -16.67 4.12
CA ILE A 395 24.22 -15.29 4.61
C ILE A 395 23.71 -15.32 6.05
N CYS A 396 22.65 -16.09 6.36
CA CYS A 396 22.12 -16.17 7.73
C CYS A 396 23.09 -16.82 8.72
N ASN A 397 24.00 -17.69 8.26
CA ASN A 397 24.99 -18.37 9.10
C ASN A 397 26.31 -17.59 9.27
N ASP A 398 26.50 -16.49 8.54
CA ASP A 398 27.61 -15.57 8.79
C ASP A 398 27.63 -15.16 10.26
N SER A 399 28.82 -15.11 10.87
CA SER A 399 28.95 -14.85 12.30
C SER A 399 28.30 -13.54 12.75
N ILE A 400 28.25 -12.53 11.87
CA ILE A 400 27.63 -11.23 12.16
C ILE A 400 26.10 -11.40 12.20
N TYR A 401 25.49 -11.87 11.13
CA TYR A 401 24.01 -11.95 11.07
C TYR A 401 23.46 -13.01 12.01
N LYS A 402 24.18 -14.11 12.22
CA LYS A 402 23.81 -15.15 13.17
C LYS A 402 23.82 -14.64 14.61
N SER A 403 24.79 -13.81 15.01
CA SER A 403 24.82 -13.21 16.36
C SER A 403 23.68 -12.21 16.56
N HIS A 404 23.19 -11.60 15.48
CA HIS A 404 22.02 -10.71 15.48
C HIS A 404 20.68 -11.46 15.44
N GLY A 405 20.69 -12.80 15.37
CA GLY A 405 19.50 -13.66 15.41
C GLY A 405 18.96 -14.10 14.05
N ALA A 406 19.70 -13.89 12.96
CA ALA A 406 19.29 -14.28 11.61
C ALA A 406 19.17 -15.80 11.44
N LYS A 407 18.16 -16.24 10.69
CA LYS A 407 17.80 -17.63 10.45
C LYS A 407 16.88 -17.79 9.23
N MET A 408 17.00 -18.96 8.60
CA MET A 408 16.04 -19.49 7.64
C MET A 408 15.20 -20.58 8.31
N ASP A 409 13.95 -20.31 8.65
CA ASP A 409 13.04 -21.33 9.23
C ASP A 409 12.30 -22.15 8.14
N ASP A 410 12.25 -21.66 6.90
CA ASP A 410 11.65 -22.36 5.75
C ASP A 410 12.44 -22.03 4.48
N LEU A 411 13.60 -22.67 4.32
CA LEU A 411 14.54 -22.37 3.24
C LEU A 411 13.93 -22.57 1.85
N GLU A 412 13.08 -23.58 1.66
CA GLU A 412 12.46 -23.89 0.37
C GLU A 412 11.50 -22.77 -0.08
N ALA A 413 10.75 -22.18 0.86
CA ALA A 413 9.82 -21.11 0.55
C ALA A 413 10.50 -19.85 -0.02
N ALA A 414 11.79 -19.63 0.27
CA ALA A 414 12.54 -18.49 -0.26
C ALA A 414 12.76 -18.55 -1.78
N ALA A 415 12.68 -19.73 -2.40
CA ALA A 415 12.99 -19.93 -3.82
C ALA A 415 11.75 -20.12 -4.72
N ILE A 416 10.53 -20.16 -4.19
CA ILE A 416 9.31 -20.53 -4.96
C ILE A 416 8.50 -19.35 -5.50
N GLY A 417 9.03 -18.13 -5.34
CA GLY A 417 8.42 -16.89 -5.81
C GLY A 417 7.23 -16.44 -4.96
N GLN A 418 6.92 -15.14 -5.05
CA GLN A 418 6.00 -14.43 -4.17
C GLN A 418 4.63 -15.10 -3.97
N VAL A 419 4.02 -15.60 -5.05
CA VAL A 419 2.67 -16.18 -5.03
C VAL A 419 2.63 -17.51 -4.26
N ASN A 420 3.60 -18.38 -4.49
CA ASN A 420 3.65 -19.66 -3.78
C ASN A 420 4.22 -19.50 -2.37
N GLN A 421 5.17 -18.58 -2.20
CA GLN A 421 5.79 -18.27 -0.91
C GLN A 421 4.72 -17.89 0.12
N ARG A 422 3.87 -16.90 -0.17
CA ARG A 422 2.82 -16.46 0.77
C ARG A 422 1.81 -17.57 1.13
N GLU A 423 1.62 -18.54 0.23
CA GLU A 423 0.66 -19.63 0.42
C GLU A 423 1.25 -20.80 1.22
N LYS A 424 2.54 -21.09 1.04
CA LYS A 424 3.18 -22.32 1.52
C LYS A 424 4.17 -22.11 2.64
N GLN A 425 4.70 -20.90 2.82
CA GLN A 425 5.72 -20.63 3.83
C GLN A 425 5.19 -20.95 5.24
N THR A 426 6.00 -21.70 5.99
CA THR A 426 5.68 -22.28 7.30
C THR A 426 6.56 -21.73 8.42
N GLY A 427 7.62 -20.99 8.09
CA GLY A 427 8.56 -20.39 9.05
C GLY A 427 9.04 -19.02 8.59
N TYR A 428 9.54 -18.18 9.51
CA TYR A 428 10.08 -16.87 9.18
C TYR A 428 11.50 -16.96 8.59
N ASN A 429 11.72 -16.31 7.45
CA ASN A 429 13.03 -16.21 6.82
C ASN A 429 13.55 -14.77 6.90
N ASP A 430 14.80 -14.60 7.32
CA ASP A 430 15.45 -13.27 7.33
C ASP A 430 16.12 -12.92 6.01
N ALA A 431 16.58 -13.94 5.29
CA ALA A 431 17.09 -13.80 3.95
C ALA A 431 16.01 -14.13 2.92
N GLY A 432 15.94 -13.30 1.87
CA GLY A 432 14.97 -13.44 0.79
C GLY A 432 15.52 -12.88 -0.52
N TRP A 433 14.90 -13.27 -1.64
CA TRP A 433 15.31 -12.76 -2.95
C TRP A 433 14.62 -11.44 -3.28
N ASP A 434 15.40 -10.39 -3.52
CA ASP A 434 14.89 -9.09 -3.92
C ASP A 434 13.85 -8.54 -2.90
N ILE A 435 14.20 -8.66 -1.62
CA ILE A 435 13.41 -8.13 -0.49
C ILE A 435 13.94 -6.75 -0.06
N ALA A 436 13.13 -5.99 0.67
CA ALA A 436 13.54 -4.67 1.15
C ALA A 436 14.73 -4.76 2.13
N GLU A 437 15.78 -3.99 1.88
CA GLU A 437 17.06 -4.10 2.63
C GLU A 437 17.06 -3.30 3.93
N GLY A 438 16.56 -2.06 3.89
CA GLY A 438 16.60 -1.11 5.01
C GLY A 438 15.31 -1.04 5.83
N ASN A 439 15.15 0.05 6.57
CA ASN A 439 13.95 0.33 7.35
C ASN A 439 12.68 0.47 6.50
N TYR A 440 11.52 0.32 7.14
CA TYR A 440 10.24 0.67 6.54
C TYR A 440 9.86 2.11 6.91
N GLU A 441 9.85 2.96 5.89
CA GLU A 441 9.87 4.41 6.07
C GLU A 441 8.74 5.12 5.32
N ARG A 442 8.27 6.21 5.92
CA ARG A 442 7.43 7.22 5.25
C ARG A 442 7.85 8.60 5.74
N PHE A 443 8.56 9.33 4.88
CA PHE A 443 9.05 10.70 5.09
C PHE A 443 9.94 10.92 6.33
N LEU A 444 10.44 9.85 6.93
CA LEU A 444 11.44 9.87 7.98
C LEU A 444 12.45 8.78 7.68
N THR A 445 13.70 9.18 7.45
CA THR A 445 14.77 8.26 7.04
C THR A 445 15.84 8.17 8.11
N GLN A 446 16.25 6.95 8.45
CA GLN A 446 17.48 6.73 9.20
C GLN A 446 18.67 6.85 8.23
N ILE A 447 19.62 7.72 8.55
CA ILE A 447 20.83 7.94 7.75
C ILE A 447 21.84 6.84 8.07
N ASN A 448 22.37 6.20 7.03
CA ASN A 448 23.38 5.14 7.07
C ASN A 448 23.12 4.10 8.18
N PRO A 449 21.99 3.39 8.13
CA PRO A 449 21.51 2.66 9.28
C PRO A 449 22.44 1.51 9.67
N ASP A 450 23.13 0.87 8.71
CA ASP A 450 24.07 -0.24 8.98
C ASP A 450 25.47 0.25 9.44
N GLU A 451 25.80 1.52 9.22
CA GLU A 451 27.04 2.14 9.74
C GLU A 451 26.85 2.68 11.16
N THR A 452 25.61 3.03 11.52
CA THR A 452 25.28 3.78 12.75
C THR A 452 24.48 2.96 13.76
N SER A 453 24.04 1.77 13.37
CA SER A 453 23.35 0.77 14.21
C SER A 453 23.51 -0.64 13.64
N ILE A 454 22.99 -1.64 14.35
CA ILE A 454 22.86 -3.00 13.84
C ILE A 454 21.40 -3.39 13.71
N GLY A 455 21.04 -4.12 12.65
CA GLY A 455 19.74 -4.79 12.56
C GLY A 455 19.72 -6.05 13.40
N LEU A 456 18.60 -6.27 14.10
CA LEU A 456 18.36 -7.44 14.94
C LEU A 456 17.15 -8.22 14.44
N PHE A 457 17.22 -9.53 14.59
CA PHE A 457 16.18 -10.49 14.23
C PHE A 457 15.79 -11.28 15.48
N ARG A 458 14.52 -11.66 15.63
CA ARG A 458 14.09 -12.53 16.75
C ARG A 458 14.53 -11.96 18.10
N VAL A 459 14.20 -10.69 18.35
CA VAL A 459 14.77 -9.85 19.42
C VAL A 459 14.68 -10.49 20.81
N ARG A 460 13.61 -11.23 21.07
CA ARG A 460 13.37 -11.95 22.35
C ARG A 460 13.35 -13.48 22.18
N GLY A 461 14.04 -14.00 21.16
CA GLY A 461 14.16 -15.42 20.88
C GLY A 461 13.24 -15.91 19.76
N ALA A 462 13.01 -17.24 19.72
CA ALA A 462 12.20 -17.87 18.69
C ALA A 462 10.79 -17.25 18.62
N ILE A 463 10.30 -16.99 17.40
CA ILE A 463 8.96 -16.42 17.19
C ILE A 463 7.90 -17.48 17.42
N ASP A 464 6.95 -17.19 18.30
CA ASP A 464 5.79 -18.02 18.59
C ASP A 464 4.55 -17.14 18.85
N LYS A 465 3.47 -17.77 19.34
CA LYS A 465 2.19 -17.09 19.64
C LYS A 465 2.27 -16.07 20.79
N LYS A 466 3.31 -16.12 21.62
CA LYS A 466 3.53 -15.21 22.76
C LYS A 466 4.46 -14.05 22.42
N SER A 467 5.17 -14.13 21.29
CA SER A 467 5.97 -13.01 20.78
C SER A 467 5.11 -11.77 20.56
N SER A 468 5.69 -10.61 20.84
CA SER A 468 5.14 -9.31 20.43
C SER A 468 5.31 -9.15 18.93
N LYS A 469 4.43 -8.36 18.29
CA LYS A 469 4.60 -7.93 16.90
C LYS A 469 5.97 -7.28 16.62
N TYR A 470 6.59 -6.67 17.63
CA TYR A 470 7.91 -6.01 17.52
C TYR A 470 9.11 -6.97 17.61
N ASP A 471 8.91 -8.24 18.00
CA ASP A 471 10.03 -9.17 18.20
C ASP A 471 10.68 -9.66 16.91
N ARG A 472 10.04 -9.41 15.76
CA ARG A 472 10.53 -9.89 14.47
C ARG A 472 11.82 -9.19 14.04
N PHE A 473 11.82 -7.86 14.08
CA PHE A 473 12.91 -6.98 13.64
C PHE A 473 13.00 -5.75 14.53
N ALA A 474 14.22 -5.29 14.74
CA ALA A 474 14.56 -4.07 15.47
C ALA A 474 15.93 -3.57 15.02
N ARG A 475 16.35 -2.40 15.52
CA ARG A 475 17.75 -1.97 15.48
C ARG A 475 18.27 -1.67 16.88
N SER A 476 19.57 -1.82 17.06
CA SER A 476 20.26 -1.60 18.33
C SER A 476 21.47 -0.72 18.16
N PHE A 477 21.86 -0.03 19.23
CA PHE A 477 23.24 0.41 19.37
C PHE A 477 24.18 -0.80 19.40
N GLU A 478 25.46 -0.56 19.10
CA GLU A 478 26.52 -1.55 19.26
C GLU A 478 27.80 -0.83 19.71
N ASN A 479 27.91 -0.59 21.02
CA ASN A 479 29.02 0.14 21.62
C ASN A 479 30.38 -0.53 21.34
N ALA A 480 30.40 -1.87 21.20
CA ALA A 480 31.61 -2.62 20.87
C ALA A 480 32.23 -2.23 19.50
N THR A 481 31.44 -1.67 18.59
CA THR A 481 31.90 -1.22 17.26
C THR A 481 31.64 0.28 17.06
N ASP A 482 31.45 1.02 18.16
CA ASP A 482 31.20 2.47 18.19
C ASP A 482 29.93 2.94 17.46
N LYS A 483 28.94 2.04 17.30
CA LYS A 483 27.62 2.39 16.75
C LYS A 483 26.70 2.91 17.87
N ASN A 484 27.07 4.05 18.43
CA ASN A 484 26.43 4.65 19.60
C ASN A 484 25.41 5.75 19.29
N THR A 485 25.14 6.03 18.01
CA THR A 485 24.20 7.10 17.63
C THR A 485 23.51 6.77 16.32
N MET A 486 22.18 6.81 16.30
CA MET A 486 21.36 6.68 15.11
C MET A 486 20.89 8.06 14.65
N TYR A 487 21.02 8.35 13.35
CA TYR A 487 20.77 9.68 12.77
C TYR A 487 19.52 9.67 11.91
N PHE A 488 18.68 10.70 12.02
CA PHE A 488 17.41 10.77 11.30
C PHE A 488 17.21 12.11 10.63
N LYS A 489 16.57 12.09 9.46
CA LYS A 489 16.12 13.28 8.75
C LYS A 489 14.70 13.11 8.22
N PHE A 490 13.97 14.21 8.17
CA PHE A 490 12.69 14.25 7.46
C PHE A 490 12.93 14.31 5.94
N ASP A 491 11.88 14.05 5.16
CA ASP A 491 11.89 14.31 3.72
C ASP A 491 12.15 15.80 3.43
N ASP A 492 12.97 16.11 2.42
CA ASP A 492 13.37 17.49 2.06
C ASP A 492 12.16 18.42 1.82
N GLU A 493 11.02 17.87 1.39
CA GLU A 493 9.81 18.65 1.12
C GLU A 493 8.82 18.69 2.30
N MET A 494 9.12 18.02 3.42
CA MET A 494 8.18 17.83 4.54
C MET A 494 7.66 19.14 5.13
N PHE A 495 8.55 20.13 5.25
CA PHE A 495 8.26 21.43 5.84
C PHE A 495 8.37 22.59 4.84
N ALA A 496 8.35 22.29 3.54
CA ALA A 496 8.44 23.29 2.47
C ALA A 496 7.28 24.30 2.49
N ASN A 497 6.07 23.87 2.91
CA ASN A 497 4.90 24.74 2.99
C ASN A 497 4.84 25.57 4.29
N SER A 498 5.28 24.98 5.40
CA SER A 498 5.23 25.63 6.71
C SER A 498 6.10 24.87 7.71
N LYS A 499 6.70 25.62 8.64
CA LYS A 499 7.29 25.05 9.84
C LYS A 499 6.18 24.47 10.73
N PRO A 500 6.42 23.32 11.37
CA PRO A 500 5.46 22.75 12.29
C PRO A 500 5.37 23.62 13.54
N LYS A 501 4.17 23.70 14.13
CA LYS A 501 3.97 24.27 15.47
C LYS A 501 4.62 23.39 16.53
N LYS A 502 4.53 22.07 16.32
CA LYS A 502 4.92 21.05 17.28
C LYS A 502 5.11 19.71 16.57
N LEU A 503 6.13 18.99 16.98
CA LEU A 503 6.42 17.61 16.61
C LEU A 503 6.28 16.75 17.86
N LYS A 504 5.45 15.71 17.79
CA LYS A 504 5.27 14.76 18.88
C LYS A 504 5.91 13.44 18.47
N PHE A 505 7.02 13.11 19.12
CA PHE A 505 7.77 11.89 18.91
C PHE A 505 7.15 10.75 19.73
N THR A 506 7.03 9.59 19.12
CA THR A 506 6.65 8.33 19.73
C THR A 506 7.75 7.31 19.41
N ILE A 507 8.53 6.92 20.42
CA ILE A 507 9.66 6.00 20.26
C ILE A 507 9.34 4.68 20.93
N THR A 508 9.33 3.58 20.16
CA THR A 508 9.12 2.23 20.69
C THR A 508 10.45 1.51 20.86
N TRP A 509 10.74 1.06 22.08
CA TRP A 509 12.01 0.46 22.48
C TRP A 509 11.81 -0.69 23.47
N LEU A 510 12.78 -1.59 23.57
CA LEU A 510 12.74 -2.72 24.49
C LEU A 510 13.57 -2.40 25.74
N ASP A 511 12.90 -2.29 26.88
CA ASP A 511 13.56 -2.05 28.17
C ASP A 511 14.17 -3.33 28.71
N LYS A 512 15.24 -3.80 28.07
CA LYS A 512 15.91 -5.07 28.34
C LYS A 512 16.89 -4.99 29.50
N ASN A 513 17.64 -3.89 29.59
CA ASN A 513 18.82 -3.79 30.43
C ASN A 513 18.57 -2.83 31.60
N VAL A 514 18.76 -3.30 32.84
CA VAL A 514 18.61 -2.45 34.03
C VAL A 514 19.68 -1.37 34.05
N GLY A 515 19.28 -0.12 34.28
CA GLY A 515 20.18 1.01 34.40
C GLY A 515 20.76 1.54 33.09
N SER A 516 20.49 0.88 31.95
CA SER A 516 20.84 1.38 30.61
C SER A 516 20.30 2.79 30.38
N THR A 517 21.02 3.62 29.64
CA THR A 517 20.58 4.97 29.31
C THR A 517 20.73 5.33 27.84
N TRP A 518 19.70 5.98 27.31
CA TRP A 518 19.71 6.57 25.98
C TRP A 518 18.97 7.89 25.98
N SER A 519 19.22 8.71 24.95
CA SER A 519 18.57 10.01 24.78
C SER A 519 18.09 10.28 23.36
N LEU A 520 17.06 11.12 23.23
CA LEU A 520 16.68 11.78 21.98
C LEU A 520 17.25 13.19 22.00
N GLN A 521 18.05 13.52 20.99
CA GLN A 521 18.65 14.84 20.84
C GLN A 521 18.34 15.42 19.47
N TYR A 522 18.28 16.75 19.36
CA TYR A 522 17.99 17.45 18.10
C TYR A 522 18.76 18.76 18.01
N ASN A 523 18.94 19.26 16.80
CA ASN A 523 19.53 20.58 16.58
C ASN A 523 18.45 21.66 16.58
N ASN A 524 18.62 22.70 17.40
CA ASN A 524 17.75 23.89 17.40
C ASN A 524 18.30 25.06 16.57
N GLY A 525 19.33 24.81 15.75
CA GLY A 525 20.01 25.79 14.90
C GLY A 525 21.17 26.50 15.59
N LYS A 526 21.40 26.24 16.89
CA LYS A 526 22.52 26.79 17.66
C LYS A 526 23.35 25.69 18.32
N GLN A 527 22.68 24.69 18.88
CA GLN A 527 23.32 23.59 19.58
C GLN A 527 22.46 22.32 19.52
N MET A 528 23.09 21.17 19.79
CA MET A 528 22.36 19.94 20.09
C MET A 528 21.70 20.06 21.46
N LYS A 529 20.41 19.70 21.53
CA LYS A 529 19.61 19.73 22.75
C LYS A 529 19.04 18.35 23.01
N THR A 530 19.21 17.86 24.23
CA THR A 530 18.53 16.66 24.74
C THR A 530 17.09 17.01 25.11
N VAL A 531 16.11 16.38 24.47
CA VAL A 531 14.69 16.56 24.81
C VAL A 531 14.18 15.45 25.73
N LEU A 532 14.77 14.26 25.63
CA LEU A 532 14.38 13.08 26.38
C LEU A 532 15.64 12.32 26.76
N GLU A 533 15.71 11.91 28.01
CA GLU A 533 16.70 10.97 28.54
C GLU A 533 15.94 9.87 29.26
N VAL A 534 16.32 8.61 29.01
CA VAL A 534 15.60 7.43 29.48
C VAL A 534 16.57 6.55 30.22
N LYS A 535 16.13 6.02 31.36
CA LYS A 535 16.85 5.01 32.13
C LYS A 535 16.04 3.73 32.22
N GLY A 536 16.64 2.62 31.79
CA GLY A 536 16.02 1.31 31.76
C GLY A 536 15.77 0.72 33.14
N LYS A 537 14.61 0.09 33.29
CA LYS A 537 14.29 -0.75 34.45
C LYS A 537 14.80 -2.17 34.26
N GLY A 538 14.99 -2.63 33.02
CA GLY A 538 15.39 -3.98 32.68
C GLY A 538 14.29 -5.03 32.88
N ASP A 539 13.03 -4.69 32.57
CA ASP A 539 11.89 -5.61 32.72
C ASP A 539 11.59 -6.45 31.46
N ASN A 540 12.40 -6.29 30.42
CA ASN A 540 12.34 -7.00 29.13
C ASN A 540 10.98 -6.85 28.41
N LYS A 541 10.39 -5.65 28.50
CA LYS A 541 9.12 -5.29 27.85
C LYS A 541 9.33 -4.18 26.83
N TRP A 542 8.60 -4.28 25.71
CA TRP A 542 8.46 -3.18 24.77
C TRP A 542 7.71 -2.02 25.43
N LYS A 543 8.26 -0.81 25.31
CA LYS A 543 7.74 0.42 25.89
C LYS A 543 7.71 1.52 24.84
N THR A 544 6.91 2.53 25.12
CA THR A 544 6.78 3.72 24.28
C THR A 544 7.11 4.95 25.09
N GLN A 545 7.97 5.81 24.56
CA GLN A 545 8.24 7.14 25.09
C GLN A 545 7.60 8.17 24.17
N ILE A 546 6.98 9.18 24.76
CA ILE A 546 6.32 10.27 24.04
C ILE A 546 6.90 11.60 24.51
N VAL A 547 7.33 12.43 23.56
CA VAL A 547 7.91 13.75 23.86
C VAL A 547 7.60 14.74 22.76
N ASP A 548 7.46 16.00 23.14
CA ASP A 548 7.10 17.09 22.26
C ASP A 548 8.29 18.03 21.99
N VAL A 549 8.48 18.44 20.74
CA VAL A 549 9.51 19.38 20.29
C VAL A 549 8.86 20.49 19.46
N ALA A 550 9.19 21.75 19.72
CA ALA A 550 8.60 22.90 19.02
C ALA A 550 9.62 23.85 18.35
N ASP A 551 10.90 23.70 18.70
CA ASP A 551 12.00 24.61 18.33
C ASP A 551 13.13 23.91 17.55
N MET A 552 12.85 22.79 16.88
CA MET A 552 13.81 22.10 16.01
C MET A 552 14.10 22.91 14.73
N SER A 553 15.36 22.94 14.28
CA SER A 553 15.76 23.78 13.13
C SER A 553 15.15 23.30 11.80
N LEU A 554 15.04 21.97 11.63
CA LEU A 554 14.46 21.29 10.45
C LEU A 554 15.11 21.72 9.12
N ASP A 555 16.42 21.87 9.14
CA ASP A 555 17.25 22.36 8.04
C ASP A 555 18.41 21.40 7.73
N HIS A 556 18.36 20.18 8.26
CA HIS A 556 19.41 19.16 8.08
C HIS A 556 20.80 19.65 8.51
N SER A 557 20.89 20.55 9.50
CA SER A 557 22.16 21.11 9.97
C SER A 557 22.89 20.27 11.02
N GLY A 558 22.29 19.17 11.49
CA GLY A 558 22.95 18.26 12.43
C GLY A 558 24.05 17.39 11.76
N PRO A 559 24.81 16.63 12.55
CA PRO A 559 25.80 15.69 12.03
C PRO A 559 25.17 14.72 11.00
N LEU A 560 25.92 14.39 9.95
CA LEU A 560 25.43 13.59 8.81
C LEU A 560 24.15 14.15 8.14
N GLN A 561 23.88 15.45 8.30
CA GLN A 561 22.66 16.11 7.83
C GLN A 561 21.39 15.66 8.55
N SER A 562 21.50 15.22 9.80
CA SER A 562 20.34 14.82 10.61
C SER A 562 19.56 16.02 11.15
N ASP A 563 18.26 15.86 11.33
CA ASP A 563 17.44 16.77 12.16
C ASP A 563 17.48 16.39 13.64
N PHE A 564 17.53 15.09 13.93
CA PHE A 564 17.59 14.55 15.27
C PHE A 564 18.31 13.19 15.32
N VAL A 565 18.66 12.77 16.52
CA VAL A 565 19.44 11.55 16.77
C VAL A 565 18.93 10.81 18.00
N LEU A 566 19.06 9.48 17.99
CA LEU A 566 19.03 8.66 19.21
C LEU A 566 20.47 8.37 19.61
N VAL A 567 20.82 8.63 20.87
CA VAL A 567 22.20 8.52 21.38
C VAL A 567 22.26 7.53 22.53
N ASN A 568 23.20 6.59 22.47
CA ASN A 568 23.60 5.78 23.60
C ASN A 568 24.35 6.68 24.59
N THR A 569 23.83 6.83 25.80
CA THR A 569 24.43 7.71 26.82
C THR A 569 25.21 6.93 27.87
N ASP A 570 25.34 5.61 27.69
CA ASP A 570 26.25 4.77 28.46
C ASP A 570 27.00 3.77 27.54
N LYS A 571 27.31 2.56 28.04
CA LYS A 571 28.03 1.50 27.31
C LYS A 571 27.15 0.28 27.01
N THR A 572 25.87 0.37 27.28
CA THR A 572 24.88 -0.70 27.18
C THR A 572 24.10 -0.53 25.89
N ASP A 573 23.88 -1.61 25.16
CA ASP A 573 23.19 -1.55 23.87
C ASP A 573 21.66 -1.64 24.06
N ASP A 574 20.98 -0.54 23.76
CA ASP A 574 19.51 -0.45 23.76
C ASP A 574 18.90 -0.73 22.39
N ILE A 575 17.70 -1.32 22.41
CA ILE A 575 17.03 -1.88 21.23
C ILE A 575 15.73 -1.12 20.94
N PHE A 576 15.50 -0.80 19.67
CA PHE A 576 14.40 0.04 19.20
C PHE A 576 13.64 -0.63 18.05
N ASN A 577 12.31 -0.54 18.06
CA ASN A 577 11.47 -0.99 16.96
C ASN A 577 11.17 0.13 15.96
N GLY A 578 11.13 1.39 16.39
CA GLY A 578 10.92 2.50 15.45
C GLY A 578 10.54 3.82 16.11
N ILE A 579 10.41 4.83 15.25
CA ILE A 579 10.05 6.20 15.60
C ILE A 579 8.89 6.64 14.71
N GLU A 580 7.82 7.13 15.35
CA GLU A 580 6.74 7.86 14.69
C GLU A 580 6.78 9.32 15.16
N VAL A 581 6.52 10.26 14.26
CA VAL A 581 6.42 11.68 14.57
C VAL A 581 5.09 12.21 14.06
N ASP A 582 4.21 12.60 14.99
CA ASP A 582 3.00 13.36 14.68
C ASP A 582 3.33 14.85 14.49
N ILE A 583 2.75 15.46 13.46
CA ILE A 583 3.10 16.81 13.01
C ILE A 583 1.89 17.71 13.17
N GLN A 584 1.98 18.63 14.12
CA GLN A 584 1.01 19.70 14.26
C GLN A 584 1.46 20.88 13.40
N ARG A 585 0.74 21.12 12.30
CA ARG A 585 0.92 22.30 11.44
C ARG A 585 0.09 23.48 11.97
N ASN A 586 0.43 24.69 11.52
CA ASN A 586 -0.28 25.93 11.88
C ASN A 586 -1.65 26.04 11.23
#